data_AF-A0A3B8QUC7-F1
#
_entry.id   AF-A0A3B8QUC7-F1
#
_cell.length_a   1.000
_cell.length_b   1.000
_cell.length_c   1.000
_cell.angle_alpha   90.00
_cell.angle_beta   90.00
_cell.angle_gamma   90.00
#
_symmetry.space_group_name_H-M   'P 1'
#
loop_
_entity.id
_entity.type
_entity.pdbx_description
1 polymer ?
#
loop_
_entity_poly.entity_id
_entity_poly.type
_entity_poly.pdbx_seq_one_letter_code
_entity_poly.pdbx_strand_id
1 'polypeptide(L)'
;MPELKINSQVDDENGNPLPRGQFYIKGLEATAYAESVNFRPLGHHFQYLHYDTEANKLANKTVIMNSFREEARDIKGGIRCGKPKSSVLRDLPQEQRDRYADVTCFRQVRGLVSYKGKTVDGEEVVYENQPVILMLKGTNFNPFEDEFMKVIPRSRNLWDYQAKLTSKRHKNGSVTWFTFHFAPDLKTPLGLDETVMESIKAIRDAIRSENDRVNAAYKKALRNDTLDQAAIDALEGSLDADLVDVA
;
A
#
# COMPACT_ATOMS: atom_id res chain seq x y z
N MET A 1 2.44 -5.53 10.58
CA MET A 1 1.25 -4.78 11.01
C MET A 1 0.04 -5.41 10.36
N PRO A 2 -1.03 -5.70 11.12
CA PRO A 2 -2.26 -6.28 10.60
C PRO A 2 -2.94 -5.40 9.53
N GLU A 3 -3.64 -6.01 8.58
CA GLU A 3 -4.29 -5.33 7.46
C GLU A 3 -5.81 -5.40 7.59
N LEU A 4 -6.49 -4.26 7.63
CA LEU A 4 -7.95 -4.23 7.57
C LEU A 4 -8.41 -4.40 6.11
N LYS A 5 -9.23 -5.42 5.84
CA LYS A 5 -9.64 -5.80 4.49
C LYS A 5 -11.15 -6.01 4.41
N ILE A 6 -11.68 -5.87 3.20
CA ILE A 6 -13.02 -6.36 2.86
C ILE A 6 -12.88 -7.79 2.34
N ASN A 7 -13.66 -8.71 2.87
CA ASN A 7 -13.69 -10.08 2.41
C ASN A 7 -14.29 -10.18 1.00
N SER A 8 -13.52 -10.73 0.07
CA SER A 8 -13.97 -11.03 -1.29
C SER A 8 -14.24 -12.52 -1.52
N GLN A 9 -13.73 -13.39 -0.63
CA GLN A 9 -13.80 -14.85 -0.73
C GLN A 9 -15.22 -15.33 -0.42
N VAL A 10 -15.67 -16.33 -1.17
CA VAL A 10 -16.99 -16.95 -0.99
C VAL A 10 -16.94 -17.96 0.14
N ASP A 11 -15.90 -18.78 0.16
CA ASP A 11 -15.73 -19.88 1.10
C ASP A 11 -14.31 -19.86 1.67
N ASP A 12 -14.12 -20.46 2.84
CA ASP A 12 -12.81 -20.73 3.43
C ASP A 12 -12.13 -21.95 2.81
N GLU A 13 -10.95 -22.33 3.31
CA GLU A 13 -10.20 -23.50 2.82
C GLU A 13 -10.94 -24.84 3.06
N ASN A 14 -11.88 -24.87 4.00
CA ASN A 14 -12.70 -26.04 4.33
C ASN A 14 -14.06 -26.05 3.60
N GLY A 15 -14.35 -25.04 2.79
CA GLY A 15 -15.62 -24.89 2.07
C GLY A 15 -16.75 -24.28 2.90
N ASN A 16 -16.48 -23.70 4.07
CA ASN A 16 -17.49 -22.99 4.85
C ASN A 16 -17.75 -21.60 4.25
N PRO A 17 -19.01 -21.15 4.18
CA PRO A 17 -19.34 -19.87 3.59
C PRO A 17 -18.79 -18.71 4.43
N LEU A 18 -18.11 -17.78 3.75
CA LEU A 18 -17.58 -16.55 4.33
C LEU A 18 -18.48 -15.34 4.03
N PRO A 19 -18.60 -14.38 4.96
CA PRO A 19 -19.45 -13.21 4.76
C PRO A 19 -18.78 -12.24 3.78
N ARG A 20 -19.13 -12.34 2.49
CA ARG A 20 -18.61 -11.46 1.44
C ARG A 20 -19.03 -10.01 1.66
N GLY A 21 -18.10 -9.09 1.46
CA GLY A 21 -18.32 -7.66 1.65
C GLY A 21 -18.17 -7.19 3.10
N GLN A 22 -18.01 -8.10 4.07
CA GLN A 22 -17.72 -7.71 5.45
C GLN A 22 -16.22 -7.46 5.67
N PHE A 23 -15.91 -6.65 6.68
CA PHE A 23 -14.56 -6.31 7.08
C PHE A 23 -13.97 -7.39 8.00
N TYR A 24 -12.67 -7.61 7.90
CA TYR A 24 -11.89 -8.41 8.85
C TYR A 24 -10.46 -7.87 8.92
N ILE A 25 -9.73 -8.27 9.95
CA ILE A 25 -8.31 -7.93 10.09
C ILE A 25 -7.47 -9.16 9.74
N LYS A 26 -6.68 -9.05 8.66
CA LYS A 26 -5.69 -10.06 8.27
C LYS A 26 -4.44 -9.92 9.15
N GLY A 27 -3.90 -11.05 9.58
CA GLY A 27 -2.64 -11.12 10.33
C GLY A 27 -2.81 -11.03 11.84
N LEU A 28 -4.04 -11.27 12.34
CA LEU A 28 -4.33 -11.59 13.74
C LEU A 28 -4.68 -13.08 13.85
N GLU A 29 -4.65 -13.62 15.07
CA GLU A 29 -4.98 -15.02 15.34
C GLU A 29 -6.46 -15.31 15.10
N ALA A 30 -7.34 -14.46 15.62
CA ALA A 30 -8.78 -14.56 15.40
C ALA A 30 -9.20 -13.79 14.14
N THR A 31 -9.96 -14.43 13.26
CA THR A 31 -10.60 -13.74 12.12
C THR A 31 -12.07 -13.55 12.45
N ALA A 32 -12.47 -12.31 12.68
CA ALA A 32 -13.87 -11.96 12.95
C ALA A 32 -14.35 -10.88 11.98
N TYR A 33 -15.56 -11.10 11.46
CA TYR A 33 -16.16 -10.33 10.39
C TYR A 33 -17.22 -9.36 10.90
N ALA A 34 -17.29 -8.17 10.28
CA ALA A 34 -18.33 -7.19 10.58
C ALA A 34 -18.77 -6.40 9.34
N GLU A 35 -20.04 -6.01 9.27
CA GLU A 35 -20.58 -5.20 8.16
C GLU A 35 -20.05 -3.76 8.14
N SER A 36 -19.69 -3.23 9.31
CA SER A 36 -19.13 -1.89 9.44
C SER A 36 -18.13 -1.82 10.60
N VAL A 37 -17.16 -0.92 10.49
CA VAL A 37 -16.14 -0.69 11.52
C VAL A 37 -15.93 0.80 11.76
N ASN A 38 -15.48 1.18 12.94
CA ASN A 38 -15.01 2.55 13.20
C ASN A 38 -13.51 2.60 12.96
N PHE A 39 -13.05 3.56 12.16
CA PHE A 39 -11.65 3.70 11.79
C PHE A 39 -11.19 5.14 12.02
N ARG A 40 -10.15 5.28 12.83
CA ARG A 40 -9.46 6.55 13.07
C ARG A 40 -8.14 6.55 12.29
N PRO A 41 -8.04 7.23 11.13
CA PRO A 41 -6.79 7.32 10.42
C PRO A 41 -5.78 8.12 11.24
N LEU A 42 -4.52 7.72 11.19
CA LEU A 42 -3.38 8.36 11.86
C LEU A 42 -2.31 8.84 10.89
N GLY A 43 -2.31 8.34 9.66
CA GLY A 43 -1.48 8.85 8.57
C GLY A 43 -1.79 8.18 7.24
N HIS A 44 -1.57 8.88 6.14
CA HIS A 44 -1.70 8.31 4.80
C HIS A 44 -0.46 8.59 3.94
N HIS A 45 -0.07 7.59 3.15
CA HIS A 45 1.16 7.62 2.37
C HIS A 45 0.98 6.86 1.05
N PHE A 46 1.97 6.92 0.18
CA PHE A 46 1.97 6.23 -1.12
C PHE A 46 3.22 5.38 -1.29
N GLN A 47 3.09 4.18 -1.84
CA GLN A 47 4.23 3.32 -2.15
C GLN A 47 3.95 2.49 -3.39
N TYR A 48 4.93 2.37 -4.27
CA TYR A 48 4.90 1.41 -5.37
C TYR A 48 5.54 0.12 -4.90
N LEU A 49 4.86 -0.99 -5.15
CA LEU A 49 5.33 -2.34 -4.87
C LEU A 49 5.28 -3.14 -6.17
N HIS A 50 6.37 -3.82 -6.48
CA HIS A 50 6.45 -4.81 -7.54
C HIS A 50 6.47 -6.20 -6.92
N TYR A 51 5.39 -6.94 -7.11
CA TYR A 51 5.27 -8.32 -6.63
C TYR A 51 5.54 -9.28 -7.78
N ASP A 52 6.61 -10.06 -7.68
CA ASP A 52 6.92 -11.10 -8.64
C ASP A 52 6.04 -12.30 -8.32
N THR A 53 5.08 -12.56 -9.20
CA THR A 53 4.07 -13.59 -9.06
C THR A 53 4.64 -15.00 -9.24
N GLU A 54 5.66 -15.16 -10.09
CA GLU A 54 6.33 -16.44 -10.34
C GLU A 54 7.19 -16.84 -9.14
N ALA A 55 8.01 -15.92 -8.63
CA ALA A 55 8.85 -16.15 -7.46
C ALA A 55 8.10 -15.96 -6.13
N ASN A 56 6.82 -15.61 -6.17
CA ASN A 56 5.93 -15.35 -5.04
C ASN A 56 6.57 -14.45 -3.96
N LYS A 57 7.20 -13.35 -4.39
CA LYS A 57 7.96 -12.46 -3.49
C LYS A 57 7.91 -10.99 -3.92
N LEU A 58 8.17 -10.10 -2.98
CA LEU A 58 8.34 -8.68 -3.29
C LEU A 58 9.67 -8.45 -4.02
N ALA A 59 9.61 -8.13 -5.31
CA ALA A 59 10.78 -7.95 -6.16
C ALA A 59 11.35 -6.53 -6.14
N ASN A 60 10.51 -5.51 -5.96
CA ASN A 60 10.94 -4.12 -5.83
C ASN A 60 9.94 -3.32 -4.98
N LYS A 61 10.40 -2.25 -4.35
CA LYS A 61 9.57 -1.31 -3.59
C LYS A 61 10.17 0.08 -3.59
N THR A 62 9.33 1.10 -3.57
CA THR A 62 9.77 2.49 -3.40
C THR A 62 9.86 2.89 -1.95
N VAL A 63 10.45 4.07 -1.71
CA VAL A 63 10.17 4.84 -0.50
C VAL A 63 8.65 5.01 -0.31
N ILE A 64 8.23 5.07 0.94
CA ILE A 64 6.89 5.45 1.37
C ILE A 64 6.83 6.98 1.33
N MET A 65 6.10 7.52 0.35
CA MET A 65 5.99 8.95 0.08
C MET A 65 4.82 9.58 0.83
N ASN A 66 4.95 10.83 1.29
CA ASN A 66 3.80 11.58 1.82
C ASN A 66 2.91 12.14 0.71
N SER A 67 3.51 12.44 -0.44
CA SER A 67 2.78 12.99 -1.59
C SER A 67 3.45 12.62 -2.90
N PHE A 68 2.70 12.72 -4.01
CA PHE A 68 3.24 12.50 -5.36
C PHE A 68 4.22 13.59 -5.85
N ARG A 69 4.55 14.58 -5.01
CA ARG A 69 5.63 15.55 -5.28
C ARG A 69 7.00 14.97 -4.94
N GLU A 70 7.05 13.92 -4.11
CA GLU A 70 8.28 13.22 -3.78
C GLU A 70 8.69 12.28 -4.91
N GLU A 71 9.99 12.06 -5.03
CA GLU A 71 10.55 11.10 -5.96
C GLU A 71 10.43 9.69 -5.40
N ALA A 72 9.72 8.82 -6.12
CA ALA A 72 9.50 7.44 -5.71
C ALA A 72 10.71 6.55 -6.02
N ARG A 73 11.86 6.81 -5.38
CA ARG A 73 13.08 5.98 -5.50
C ARG A 73 12.82 4.56 -5.03
N ASP A 74 13.37 3.58 -5.73
CA ASP A 74 13.19 2.15 -5.45
C ASP A 74 14.47 1.40 -5.10
N ILE A 75 14.34 0.19 -4.54
CA ILE A 75 15.50 -0.57 -4.05
C ILE A 75 16.45 -1.05 -5.16
N LYS A 76 16.06 -0.96 -6.44
CA LYS A 76 16.88 -1.32 -7.59
C LYS A 76 17.56 -0.10 -8.24
N GLY A 77 17.55 1.06 -7.60
CA GLY A 77 18.17 2.28 -8.16
C GLY A 77 17.27 3.01 -9.16
N GLY A 78 16.04 2.55 -9.38
CA GLY A 78 15.08 3.15 -10.28
C GLY A 78 14.07 4.07 -9.59
N ILE A 79 13.06 4.48 -10.36
CA ILE A 79 11.91 5.25 -9.90
C ILE A 79 10.63 4.47 -10.19
N ARG A 80 9.69 4.44 -9.23
CA ARG A 80 8.36 3.80 -9.34
C ARG A 80 8.40 2.33 -9.72
N CYS A 81 9.48 1.63 -9.40
CA CYS A 81 9.70 0.25 -9.84
C CYS A 81 9.58 0.11 -11.38
N GLY A 82 10.00 1.14 -12.12
CA GLY A 82 9.91 1.21 -13.58
C GLY A 82 8.54 1.62 -14.13
N LYS A 83 7.49 1.75 -13.30
CA LYS A 83 6.14 2.06 -13.80
C LYS A 83 6.02 3.51 -14.27
N PRO A 84 5.59 3.76 -15.52
CA PRO A 84 5.37 5.10 -16.05
C PRO A 84 4.32 5.89 -15.26
N LYS A 85 4.28 7.21 -15.47
CA LYS A 85 3.15 8.07 -15.04
C LYS A 85 1.85 7.51 -15.58
N SER A 86 0.76 7.61 -14.80
CA SER A 86 -0.56 7.10 -15.23
C SER A 86 -1.07 7.73 -16.52
N SER A 87 -0.69 8.99 -16.84
CA SER A 87 -1.00 9.59 -18.14
C SER A 87 -0.33 8.83 -19.27
N VAL A 88 0.98 8.65 -19.19
CA VAL A 88 1.77 7.89 -20.18
C VAL A 88 1.27 6.45 -20.30
N LEU A 89 1.05 5.78 -19.16
CA LEU A 89 0.62 4.38 -19.14
C LEU A 89 -0.72 4.16 -19.85
N ARG A 90 -1.66 5.10 -19.78
CA ARG A 90 -2.96 4.99 -20.48
C ARG A 90 -2.83 5.06 -21.99
N ASP A 91 -1.85 5.80 -22.47
CA ASP A 91 -1.61 6.02 -23.90
C ASP A 91 -0.78 4.88 -24.52
N LEU A 92 -0.16 4.02 -23.70
CA LEU A 92 0.58 2.84 -24.17
C LEU A 92 -0.37 1.74 -24.71
N PRO A 93 0.06 0.98 -25.74
CA PRO A 93 -0.61 -0.25 -26.16
C PRO A 93 -0.78 -1.26 -25.00
N GLN A 94 -1.83 -2.09 -25.05
CA GLN A 94 -2.14 -3.04 -23.97
C GLN A 94 -0.95 -3.95 -23.61
N GLU A 95 -0.28 -4.52 -24.60
CA GLU A 95 0.89 -5.38 -24.40
C GLU A 95 2.01 -4.69 -23.59
N GLN A 96 2.22 -3.38 -23.82
CA GLN A 96 3.20 -2.62 -23.06
C GLN A 96 2.69 -2.28 -21.65
N ARG A 97 1.38 -2.13 -21.45
CA ARG A 97 0.78 -1.93 -20.13
C ARG A 97 0.92 -3.17 -19.25
N ASP A 98 0.79 -4.35 -19.85
CA ASP A 98 0.83 -5.65 -19.16
C ASP A 98 2.19 -5.89 -18.48
N ARG A 99 3.28 -5.35 -19.04
CA ARG A 99 4.62 -5.35 -18.43
C ARG A 99 4.68 -4.70 -17.04
N TYR A 100 3.68 -3.89 -16.70
CA TYR A 100 3.56 -3.21 -15.41
C TYR A 100 2.37 -3.69 -14.58
N ALA A 101 1.75 -4.81 -14.94
CA ALA A 101 0.59 -5.37 -14.23
C ALA A 101 0.93 -5.70 -12.76
N ASP A 102 2.14 -6.21 -12.54
CA ASP A 102 2.65 -6.62 -11.23
C ASP A 102 3.20 -5.47 -10.38
N VAL A 103 3.22 -4.26 -10.94
CA VAL A 103 3.62 -3.04 -10.23
C VAL A 103 2.39 -2.25 -9.80
N THR A 104 2.12 -2.20 -8.50
CA THR A 104 0.96 -1.50 -7.95
C THR A 104 1.38 -0.30 -7.10
N CYS A 105 0.74 0.85 -7.36
CA CYS A 105 0.79 1.99 -6.43
C CYS A 105 -0.33 1.84 -5.39
N PHE A 106 0.06 1.76 -4.12
CA PHE A 106 -0.85 1.70 -2.99
C PHE A 106 -0.95 3.05 -2.31
N ARG A 107 -2.17 3.46 -1.96
CA ARG A 107 -2.40 4.43 -0.89
C ARG A 107 -2.47 3.64 0.42
N GLN A 108 -1.52 3.90 1.31
CA GLN A 108 -1.41 3.26 2.61
C GLN A 108 -2.01 4.16 3.67
N VAL A 109 -3.12 3.75 4.28
CA VAL A 109 -3.72 4.50 5.40
C VAL A 109 -3.53 3.70 6.68
N ARG A 110 -2.73 4.22 7.60
CA ARG A 110 -2.47 3.61 8.90
C ARG A 110 -3.40 4.24 9.92
N GLY A 111 -3.98 3.45 10.80
CA GLY A 111 -4.94 3.95 11.78
C GLY A 111 -5.31 2.94 12.84
N LEU A 112 -6.30 3.30 13.65
CA LEU A 112 -6.88 2.44 14.68
C LEU A 112 -8.27 2.02 14.23
N VAL A 113 -8.60 0.75 14.37
CA VAL A 113 -9.94 0.22 14.07
C VAL A 113 -10.59 -0.34 15.33
N SER A 114 -11.88 -0.07 15.49
CA SER A 114 -12.70 -0.63 16.56
C SER A 114 -13.99 -1.20 15.99
N TYR A 115 -14.30 -2.46 16.34
CA TYR A 115 -15.56 -3.11 15.97
C TYR A 115 -15.80 -4.38 16.79
N LYS A 116 -17.07 -4.78 16.85
CA LYS A 116 -17.48 -6.12 17.27
C LYS A 116 -17.75 -6.95 16.03
N GLY A 117 -17.06 -8.08 15.91
CA GLY A 117 -17.22 -9.01 14.79
C GLY A 117 -17.60 -10.40 15.26
N LYS A 118 -17.94 -11.26 14.31
CA LYS A 118 -18.18 -12.69 14.55
C LYS A 118 -17.22 -13.56 13.77
N THR A 119 -16.68 -14.60 14.38
CA THR A 119 -15.95 -15.65 13.67
C THR A 119 -16.91 -16.46 12.78
N VAL A 120 -16.35 -17.33 11.94
CA VAL A 120 -17.17 -18.26 11.12
C VAL A 120 -18.02 -19.20 11.98
N ASP A 121 -17.54 -19.52 13.19
CA ASP A 121 -18.23 -20.35 14.18
C ASP A 121 -19.27 -19.56 15.00
N GLY A 122 -19.38 -18.24 14.76
CA GLY A 122 -20.34 -17.36 15.41
C GLY A 122 -19.88 -16.74 16.73
N GLU A 123 -18.64 -16.97 17.15
CA GLU A 123 -18.08 -16.39 18.37
C GLU A 123 -17.86 -14.88 18.22
N GLU A 124 -18.25 -14.10 19.24
CA GLU A 124 -18.06 -12.64 19.25
C GLU A 124 -16.62 -12.29 19.61
N VAL A 125 -15.99 -11.45 18.80
CA VAL A 125 -14.66 -10.88 19.05
C VAL A 125 -14.77 -9.36 19.04
N VAL A 126 -14.20 -8.72 20.05
CA VAL A 126 -14.17 -7.26 20.19
C VAL A 126 -12.77 -6.76 19.89
N TYR A 127 -12.64 -5.89 18.90
CA TYR A 127 -11.43 -5.13 18.63
C TYR A 127 -11.63 -3.69 19.11
N GLU A 128 -10.75 -3.22 19.97
CA GLU A 128 -10.73 -1.83 20.45
C GLU A 128 -9.40 -1.18 20.10
N ASN A 129 -9.45 -0.10 19.32
CA ASN A 129 -8.30 0.69 18.90
C ASN A 129 -7.16 -0.15 18.31
N GLN A 130 -7.49 -1.23 17.60
CA GLN A 130 -6.51 -2.15 17.02
C GLN A 130 -5.73 -1.44 15.91
N PRO A 131 -4.39 -1.34 16.00
CA PRO A 131 -3.58 -0.76 14.94
C PRO A 131 -3.65 -1.60 13.66
N VAL A 132 -3.99 -0.95 12.54
CA VAL A 132 -4.12 -1.58 11.23
C VAL A 132 -3.60 -0.68 10.11
N ILE A 133 -3.37 -1.30 8.95
CA ILE A 133 -3.16 -0.60 7.69
C ILE A 133 -4.23 -0.97 6.66
N LEU A 134 -4.68 0.03 5.91
CA LEU A 134 -5.42 -0.13 4.67
C LEU A 134 -4.45 -0.03 3.49
N MET A 135 -4.36 -1.08 2.69
CA MET A 135 -3.58 -1.13 1.46
C MET A 135 -4.50 -0.87 0.26
N LEU A 136 -4.79 0.41 0.01
CA LEU A 136 -5.78 0.83 -0.99
C LEU A 136 -5.18 0.89 -2.40
N LYS A 137 -5.83 0.21 -3.36
CA LYS A 137 -5.42 0.16 -4.78
C LYS A 137 -6.64 0.11 -5.71
N GLY A 138 -6.43 0.37 -7.01
CA GLY A 138 -7.50 0.28 -8.01
C GLY A 138 -8.69 1.18 -7.64
N THR A 139 -9.91 0.62 -7.68
CA THR A 139 -11.15 1.33 -7.30
C THR A 139 -11.19 1.75 -5.83
N ASN A 140 -10.35 1.15 -4.97
CA ASN A 140 -10.21 1.53 -3.56
C ASN A 140 -9.20 2.66 -3.32
N PHE A 141 -8.45 3.09 -4.33
CA PHE A 141 -7.38 4.09 -4.15
C PHE A 141 -7.89 5.50 -3.79
N ASN A 142 -8.95 5.95 -4.46
CA ASN A 142 -9.49 7.31 -4.33
C ASN A 142 -10.53 7.54 -3.21
N PRO A 143 -11.36 6.56 -2.79
CA PRO A 143 -12.38 6.79 -1.76
C PRO A 143 -11.89 7.50 -0.50
N PHE A 144 -10.71 7.15 0.02
CA PHE A 144 -10.16 7.85 1.19
C PHE A 144 -9.86 9.35 0.92
N GLU A 145 -9.40 9.69 -0.29
CA GLU A 145 -9.21 11.09 -0.67
C GLU A 145 -10.56 11.83 -0.74
N ASP A 146 -11.50 11.24 -1.48
CA ASP A 146 -12.73 11.90 -1.88
C ASP A 146 -13.74 12.00 -0.74
N GLU A 147 -13.80 10.99 0.12
CA GLU A 147 -14.82 10.86 1.16
C GLU A 147 -14.30 11.21 2.57
N PHE A 148 -12.98 11.21 2.78
CA PHE A 148 -12.37 11.58 4.05
C PHE A 148 -11.55 12.87 3.94
N MET A 149 -10.45 12.84 3.18
CA MET A 149 -9.47 13.95 3.18
C MET A 149 -10.05 15.27 2.65
N LYS A 150 -10.88 15.25 1.60
CA LYS A 150 -11.53 16.45 1.06
C LYS A 150 -12.71 16.93 1.90
N VAL A 151 -13.24 16.08 2.78
CA VAL A 151 -14.45 16.32 3.56
C VAL A 151 -14.14 16.91 4.94
N ILE A 152 -13.05 16.49 5.57
CA ILE A 152 -12.62 17.07 6.86
C ILE A 152 -12.22 18.55 6.71
N PRO A 153 -12.43 19.40 7.74
CA PRO A 153 -12.01 20.80 7.69
C PRO A 153 -10.51 20.96 7.46
N ARG A 154 -10.11 21.85 6.53
CA ARG A 154 -8.70 22.08 6.18
C ARG A 154 -7.80 22.53 7.33
N SER A 155 -8.38 23.12 8.38
CA SER A 155 -7.66 23.57 9.57
C SER A 155 -7.44 22.46 10.61
N ARG A 156 -7.88 21.23 10.31
CA ARG A 156 -7.86 20.09 11.23
C ARG A 156 -6.99 18.98 10.67
N ASN A 157 -6.48 18.14 11.58
CA ASN A 157 -5.71 16.97 11.20
C ASN A 157 -6.65 15.80 10.91
N LEU A 158 -6.18 14.85 10.09
CA LEU A 158 -6.95 13.65 9.79
C LEU A 158 -7.24 12.79 11.02
N TRP A 159 -6.34 12.78 12.02
CA TRP A 159 -6.51 12.04 13.27
C TRP A 159 -7.46 12.71 14.27
N ASP A 160 -7.93 13.92 13.97
CA ASP A 160 -8.97 14.58 14.77
C ASP A 160 -10.35 13.97 14.49
N TYR A 161 -10.47 13.05 13.52
CA TYR A 161 -11.74 12.46 13.12
C TYR A 161 -11.64 10.94 13.02
N GLN A 162 -12.73 10.27 13.35
CA GLN A 162 -12.98 8.89 12.97
C GLN A 162 -13.98 8.82 11.81
N ALA A 163 -13.95 7.73 11.06
CA ALA A 163 -14.98 7.42 10.08
C ALA A 163 -15.63 6.08 10.39
N LYS A 164 -16.94 6.01 10.16
CA LYS A 164 -17.61 4.72 9.99
C LYS A 164 -17.29 4.22 8.59
N LEU A 165 -16.72 3.01 8.50
CA LEU A 165 -16.43 2.33 7.26
C LEU A 165 -17.55 1.35 6.95
N THR A 166 -18.05 1.42 5.72
CA THR A 166 -18.96 0.43 5.14
C THR A 166 -18.40 -0.05 3.80
N SER A 167 -18.85 -1.19 3.30
CA SER A 167 -18.48 -1.65 1.97
C SER A 167 -19.57 -1.30 0.95
N LYS A 168 -19.16 -0.91 -0.25
CA LYS A 168 -20.06 -0.71 -1.39
C LYS A 168 -19.83 -1.84 -2.39
N ARG A 169 -20.88 -2.60 -2.67
CA ARG A 169 -20.87 -3.68 -3.67
C ARG A 169 -20.97 -3.11 -5.08
N HIS A 170 -20.15 -3.64 -5.98
CA HIS A 170 -20.20 -3.37 -7.41
C HIS A 170 -20.30 -4.68 -8.18
N LYS A 171 -20.95 -4.63 -9.34
CA LYS A 171 -21.08 -5.78 -10.25
C LYS A 171 -20.89 -5.30 -11.68
N ASN A 172 -20.02 -5.98 -12.43
CA ASN A 172 -19.86 -5.80 -13.87
C ASN A 172 -19.80 -7.18 -14.52
N GLY A 173 -20.86 -7.55 -15.26
CA GLY A 173 -21.04 -8.91 -15.76
C GLY A 173 -21.02 -9.94 -14.62
N SER A 174 -20.10 -10.90 -14.69
CA SER A 174 -19.87 -11.93 -13.67
C SER A 174 -18.99 -11.45 -12.51
N VAL A 175 -18.26 -10.34 -12.66
CA VAL A 175 -17.31 -9.85 -11.66
C VAL A 175 -18.04 -9.03 -10.59
N THR A 176 -17.90 -9.43 -9.33
CA THR A 176 -18.38 -8.68 -8.15
C THR A 176 -17.19 -8.26 -7.31
N TRP A 177 -17.10 -6.98 -6.97
CA TRP A 177 -16.07 -6.45 -6.06
C TRP A 177 -16.67 -5.47 -5.06
N PHE A 178 -15.90 -5.15 -4.04
CA PHE A 178 -16.32 -4.26 -2.96
C PHE A 178 -15.30 -3.13 -2.79
N THR A 179 -15.80 -1.93 -2.52
CA THR A 179 -14.97 -0.77 -2.20
C THR A 179 -15.23 -0.28 -0.79
N PHE A 180 -14.20 0.27 -0.14
CA PHE A 180 -14.34 1.02 1.09
C PHE A 180 -15.17 2.28 0.84
N HIS A 181 -16.06 2.58 1.77
CA HIS A 181 -16.76 3.84 1.86
C HIS A 181 -16.50 4.45 3.23
N PHE A 182 -16.11 5.74 3.26
CA PHE A 182 -15.72 6.45 4.47
C PHE A 182 -16.79 7.50 4.82
N ALA A 183 -17.41 7.37 5.99
CA ALA A 183 -18.30 8.37 6.54
C ALA A 183 -17.64 9.02 7.77
N PRO A 184 -16.86 10.11 7.62
CA PRO A 184 -16.23 10.80 8.75
C PRO A 184 -17.27 11.43 9.67
N ASP A 185 -17.10 11.25 10.98
CA ASP A 185 -17.90 11.95 11.99
C ASP A 185 -17.32 13.34 12.25
N LEU A 186 -17.82 14.33 11.53
CA LEU A 186 -17.38 15.73 11.66
C LEU A 186 -17.95 16.43 12.91
N LYS A 187 -18.93 15.83 13.58
CA LYS A 187 -19.61 16.44 14.74
C LYS A 187 -18.88 16.16 16.04
N THR A 188 -18.16 15.04 16.10
CA THR A 188 -17.47 14.56 17.30
C THR A 188 -15.96 14.49 17.05
N PRO A 189 -15.25 15.63 16.98
CA PRO A 189 -13.80 15.60 16.83
C PRO A 189 -13.17 14.92 18.05
N LEU A 190 -12.16 14.10 17.79
CA LEU A 190 -11.45 13.32 18.80
C LEU A 190 -10.24 14.09 19.32
N GLY A 191 -10.00 13.95 20.63
CA GLY A 191 -8.81 14.51 21.28
C GLY A 191 -7.54 13.76 20.90
N LEU A 192 -6.41 14.43 21.07
CA LEU A 192 -5.09 13.88 20.90
C LEU A 192 -4.55 13.43 22.27
N ASP A 193 -4.82 12.18 22.63
CA ASP A 193 -4.30 11.59 23.86
C ASP A 193 -2.89 11.00 23.66
N GLU A 194 -2.28 10.57 24.76
CA GLU A 194 -0.92 10.02 24.78
C GLU A 194 -0.79 8.77 23.90
N THR A 195 -1.73 7.84 23.97
CA THR A 195 -1.75 6.60 23.17
C THR A 195 -1.79 6.88 21.67
N VAL A 196 -2.59 7.85 21.25
CA VAL A 196 -2.68 8.28 19.84
C VAL A 196 -1.38 8.95 19.41
N MET A 197 -0.79 9.78 20.26
CA MET A 197 0.51 10.41 20.00
C MET A 197 1.63 9.40 19.85
N GLU A 198 1.68 8.39 20.72
CA GLU A 198 2.63 7.27 20.62
C GLU A 198 2.41 6.48 19.33
N SER A 199 1.16 6.21 18.97
CA SER A 199 0.83 5.52 17.72
C SER A 199 1.30 6.30 16.49
N ILE A 200 1.10 7.63 16.47
CA ILE A 200 1.58 8.51 15.39
C ILE A 200 3.12 8.50 15.32
N LYS A 201 3.80 8.55 16.48
CA LYS A 201 5.26 8.47 16.55
C LYS A 201 5.77 7.13 16.02
N ALA A 202 5.19 6.02 16.45
CA ALA A 202 5.55 4.68 15.99
C ALA A 202 5.36 4.52 14.48
N ILE A 203 4.27 5.06 13.93
CA ILE A 203 4.04 5.09 12.47
C ILE A 203 5.14 5.88 11.76
N ARG A 204 5.47 7.08 12.26
CA ARG A 204 6.52 7.93 11.68
C ARG A 204 7.88 7.23 11.68
N ASP A 205 8.24 6.61 12.80
CA ASP A 205 9.54 5.97 12.96
C ASP A 205 9.66 4.72 12.09
N ALA A 206 8.59 3.94 11.96
CA ALA A 206 8.53 2.80 11.04
C ALA A 206 8.71 3.24 9.58
N ILE A 207 8.07 4.35 9.18
CA ILE A 207 8.20 4.90 7.82
C ILE A 207 9.60 5.43 7.57
N ARG A 208 10.18 6.15 8.53
CA ARG A 208 11.56 6.64 8.44
C ARG A 208 12.54 5.49 8.27
N SER A 209 12.46 4.49 9.14
CA SER A 209 13.34 3.31 9.07
C SER A 209 13.23 2.58 7.74
N GLU A 210 12.01 2.41 7.23
CA GLU A 210 11.80 1.79 5.92
C GLU A 210 12.38 2.63 4.77
N ASN A 211 12.17 3.94 4.80
CA ASN A 211 12.71 4.85 3.79
C ASN A 211 14.23 4.90 3.83
N ASP A 212 14.85 4.86 5.00
CA ASP A 212 16.31 4.80 5.15
C ASP A 212 16.88 3.54 4.52
N ARG A 213 16.24 2.37 4.74
CA ARG A 213 16.61 1.11 4.09
C ARG A 213 16.48 1.19 2.58
N VAL A 214 15.38 1.74 2.06
CA VAL A 214 15.18 1.89 0.61
C VAL A 214 16.21 2.83 0.01
N ASN A 215 16.47 3.98 0.63
CA ASN A 215 17.47 4.93 0.15
C ASN A 215 18.89 4.35 0.19
N ALA A 216 19.23 3.55 1.20
CA ALA A 216 20.51 2.85 1.26
C ALA A 216 20.65 1.83 0.11
N ALA A 217 19.60 1.04 -0.15
CA ALA A 217 19.56 0.09 -1.27
C ALA A 217 19.65 0.81 -2.63
N TYR A 218 18.89 1.89 -2.83
CA TYR A 218 18.95 2.73 -4.02
C TYR A 218 20.37 3.23 -4.30
N LYS A 219 21.04 3.81 -3.30
CA LYS A 219 22.43 4.28 -3.43
C LYS A 219 23.43 3.16 -3.68
N LYS A 220 23.16 1.95 -3.18
CA LYS A 220 24.00 0.77 -3.45
C LYS A 220 23.82 0.32 -4.90
N ALA A 221 22.59 0.23 -5.39
CA ALA A 221 22.28 -0.15 -6.76
C ALA A 221 22.94 0.79 -7.78
N LEU A 222 22.83 2.11 -7.59
CA LEU A 222 23.50 3.09 -8.46
C LEU A 222 25.02 2.96 -8.48
N ARG A 223 25.65 2.67 -7.33
CA ARG A 223 27.10 2.47 -7.26
C ARG A 223 27.54 1.21 -7.99
N ASN A 224 26.79 0.12 -7.86
CA ASN A 224 27.08 -1.11 -8.57
C ASN A 224 26.97 -0.90 -10.09
N ASP A 225 25.90 -0.24 -10.54
CA ASP A 225 25.69 0.08 -11.96
C ASP A 225 26.86 0.90 -12.54
N THR A 226 27.36 1.89 -11.80
CA THR A 226 28.55 2.66 -12.21
C THR A 226 29.84 1.84 -12.23
N LEU A 227 30.00 0.87 -11.33
CA LEU A 227 31.19 0.00 -11.30
C LEU A 227 31.15 -1.00 -12.45
N ASP A 228 29.98 -1.55 -12.75
CA ASP A 228 29.77 -2.47 -13.87
C ASP A 228 30.05 -1.76 -15.20
N GLN A 229 29.57 -0.52 -15.37
CA GLN A 229 29.88 0.28 -16.56
C GLN A 229 31.37 0.58 -16.68
N ALA A 230 32.03 1.01 -15.61
CA ALA A 230 33.47 1.28 -15.62
C ALA A 230 34.30 0.01 -15.94
N ALA A 231 33.86 -1.16 -15.47
CA ALA A 231 34.49 -2.43 -15.79
C ALA A 231 34.29 -2.83 -17.27
N ILE A 232 33.11 -2.58 -17.84
CA ILE A 232 32.83 -2.77 -19.27
C ILE A 232 33.73 -1.85 -20.11
N ASP A 233 33.77 -0.55 -19.79
CA ASP A 233 34.59 0.43 -20.52
C ASP A 233 36.09 0.06 -20.45
N ALA A 234 36.56 -0.46 -19.31
CA ALA A 234 37.94 -0.92 -19.16
C ALA A 234 38.25 -2.19 -19.99
N LEU A 235 37.28 -3.11 -20.12
CA LEU A 235 37.42 -4.30 -20.97
C LEU A 235 37.40 -3.92 -22.46
N GLU A 236 36.52 -3.03 -22.88
CA GLU A 236 36.48 -2.53 -24.26
C GLU A 236 37.79 -1.82 -24.64
N GLY A 237 38.30 -0.94 -23.78
CA GLY A 237 39.59 -0.28 -23.99
C GLY A 237 40.79 -1.24 -24.01
N SER A 238 40.72 -2.36 -23.28
CA SER A 238 41.76 -3.41 -23.31
C SER A 238 41.70 -4.24 -24.59
N LEU A 239 40.50 -4.55 -25.09
CA LEU A 239 40.31 -5.32 -26.32
C LEU A 239 40.70 -4.52 -27.56
N ASP A 240 40.43 -3.21 -27.56
CA ASP A 240 40.86 -2.32 -28.64
C ASP A 240 42.40 -2.17 -28.68
N ALA A 241 43.09 -2.24 -27.53
CA ALA A 241 44.55 -2.19 -27.46
C ALA A 241 45.22 -3.49 -27.96
N ASP A 242 44.62 -4.65 -27.73
CA ASP A 242 45.14 -5.96 -28.19
C ASP A 242 44.94 -6.19 -29.70
N LEU A 243 44.03 -5.47 -30.35
CA LEU A 243 43.78 -5.57 -31.80
C LEU A 243 44.71 -4.69 -32.65
N VAL A 244 45.46 -3.76 -32.04
CA VAL A 244 46.39 -2.87 -32.77
C VAL A 244 47.80 -3.47 -32.93
N ASP A 245 48.13 -4.54 -32.20
CA ASP A 245 49.47 -5.18 -32.22
C ASP A 245 49.55 -6.43 -33.12
N VAL A 246 48.52 -6.69 -33.97
CA VAL A 246 48.50 -7.85 -34.89
C VAL A 246 48.29 -7.47 -36.37
N ALA A 247 48.61 -6.23 -36.75
CA ALA A 247 48.57 -5.77 -38.15
C ALA A 247 49.97 -5.65 -38.79
#